data_AF-A0A9W5PW01-F1
#
_entry.id   AF-A0A9W5PW01-F1
#
_cell.length_a   1.000
_cell.length_b   1.000
_cell.length_c   1.000
_cell.angle_alpha   90.00
_cell.angle_beta   90.00
_cell.angle_gamma   90.00
#
_symmetry.space_group_name_H-M   'P 1'
#
loop_
_entity.id
_entity.type
_entity.pdbx_description
1 polymer ?
#
loop_
_entity_poly.entity_id
_entity_poly.type
_entity_poly.pdbx_seq_one_letter_code
_entity_poly.pdbx_strand_id
1 'polypeptide(L)' 'MIHNYTSNVSREQFELIREDLENARKRTRPRTVDLYEVFCGVLYVLTTGCQWRNLPSDF' A
#
# COMPACT_ATOMS: atom_id res chain seq x y z
N MET A 1 -9.92 1.40 -5.94
CA MET A 1 -9.54 1.88 -7.28
C MET A 1 -8.02 1.86 -7.30
N ILE A 2 -7.37 1.38 -8.37
CA ILE A 2 -5.91 1.24 -8.35
C ILE A 2 -5.26 2.63 -8.46
N HIS A 3 -4.81 3.17 -7.33
CA HIS A 3 -4.09 4.43 -7.27
C HIS A 3 -2.66 4.22 -7.79
N ASN A 4 -2.31 4.86 -8.90
CA ASN A 4 -1.05 4.64 -9.57
C ASN A 4 0.02 5.66 -9.10
N TYR A 5 0.72 5.32 -8.02
CA TYR A 5 1.87 6.08 -7.54
C TYR A 5 3.14 5.62 -8.27
N THR A 6 4.08 6.54 -8.52
CA THR A 6 5.40 6.19 -9.09
C THR A 6 6.22 5.26 -8.20
N SER A 7 5.87 5.17 -6.91
CA SER A 7 6.49 4.31 -5.90
C SER A 7 5.82 2.94 -5.77
N ASN A 8 4.85 2.61 -6.64
CA ASN A 8 4.15 1.34 -6.57
C ASN A 8 5.09 0.17 -6.87
N VAL A 9 5.00 -0.86 -6.04
CA VAL A 9 5.64 -2.15 -6.29
C VAL A 9 4.73 -3.08 -7.09
N SER A 10 5.31 -4.01 -7.83
CA SER A 10 4.52 -5.02 -8.53
C SER A 10 3.78 -5.91 -7.54
N ARG A 11 2.64 -6.48 -7.96
CA ARG A 11 1.87 -7.40 -7.11
C ARG A 11 2.65 -8.66 -6.75
N GLU A 12 3.52 -9.11 -7.63
CA GLU A 12 4.41 -10.27 -7.40
C GLU A 12 5.42 -10.00 -6.29
N GLN A 13 6.04 -8.82 -6.29
CA GLN A 13 6.94 -8.40 -5.21
C GLN A 13 6.20 -8.21 -3.88
N PHE A 14 4.96 -7.70 -3.95
CA PHE A 14 4.12 -7.53 -2.78
C PHE A 14 3.71 -8.87 -2.15
N GLU A 15 3.45 -9.91 -2.95
CA GLU A 15 3.00 -11.21 -2.44
C GLU A 15 4.03 -11.84 -1.48
N LEU A 16 5.33 -11.62 -1.72
CA LEU A 16 6.40 -12.04 -0.80
C LEU A 16 6.30 -11.38 0.57
N ILE A 17 5.89 -10.11 0.62
CA ILE A 17 5.78 -9.31 1.85
C ILE A 17 4.42 -9.56 2.53
N ARG A 18 3.41 -9.93 1.74
CA ARG A 18 2.04 -10.13 2.19
C ARG A 18 1.96 -11.15 3.32
N GLU A 19 2.68 -12.27 3.21
CA GLU A 19 2.68 -13.31 4.23
C GLU A 19 3.11 -12.77 5.59
N ASP A 20 4.19 -11.98 5.64
CA ASP A 20 4.68 -11.37 6.87
C ASP A 20 3.67 -10.38 7.47
N LEU A 21 3.02 -9.57 6.62
CA LEU A 21 2.00 -8.60 7.03
C LEU A 21 0.73 -9.27 7.57
N GLU A 22 0.36 -10.41 7.02
CA GLU A 22 -0.78 -11.20 7.48
C GLU A 22 -0.46 -11.91 8.81
N ASN A 23 0.76 -12.42 8.97
CA ASN A 23 1.23 -13.10 10.19
C ASN A 23 1.40 -12.14 11.37
N ALA A 24 1.80 -10.88 11.13
CA ALA A 24 1.98 -9.89 12.19
C ALA A 24 0.66 -9.44 12.88
N ARG A 25 -0.50 -9.81 12.35
CA ARG A 25 -1.80 -9.30 12.81
C ARG A 25 -2.36 -10.09 14.00
N LYS A 26 -2.63 -9.39 15.10
CA LYS A 26 -3.53 -9.87 16.17
C LYS A 26 -4.99 -9.73 15.71
N ARG A 27 -5.72 -10.84 15.57
CA ARG A 27 -7.11 -10.88 15.02
C ARG A 27 -8.14 -10.38 16.05
N THR A 28 -8.37 -9.08 16.10
CA THR A 28 -9.42 -8.47 16.96
C THR A 28 -10.63 -7.93 16.18
N ARG A 29 -10.46 -7.49 14.92
CA ARG A 29 -11.55 -7.02 14.03
C ARG A 29 -11.27 -7.42 12.58
N PRO A 30 -12.24 -7.92 11.79
CA PRO A 30 -12.06 -8.23 10.37
C PRO A 30 -11.61 -7.01 9.57
N ARG A 31 -10.72 -7.22 8.59
CA ARG A 31 -10.13 -6.15 7.79
C ARG A 31 -11.10 -5.76 6.66
N THR A 32 -11.26 -4.46 6.46
CA THR A 32 -12.11 -3.87 5.41
C THR A 32 -11.32 -3.19 4.29
N VAL A 33 -9.98 -3.13 4.42
CA VAL A 33 -9.08 -2.44 3.50
C VAL A 33 -8.17 -3.43 2.77
N ASP A 34 -7.81 -3.13 1.52
CA ASP A 34 -6.83 -3.90 0.77
C ASP A 34 -5.42 -3.62 1.31
N LEU A 35 -4.66 -4.68 1.65
CA LEU A 35 -3.30 -4.57 2.14
C LEU A 35 -2.36 -3.97 1.08
N TYR A 36 -2.59 -4.27 -0.20
CA TYR A 36 -1.79 -3.75 -1.29
C TYR A 36 -1.93 -2.22 -1.39
N GLU A 37 -3.17 -1.71 -1.37
CA GLU A 37 -3.42 -0.27 -1.43
C GLU A 37 -2.78 0.47 -0.24
N VAL A 38 -2.86 -0.09 0.97
CA VAL A 38 -2.24 0.49 2.17
C VAL A 38 -0.72 0.49 2.06
N PHE A 39 -0.13 -0.61 1.59
CA PHE A 39 1.33 -0.73 1.44
C PHE A 39 1.86 0.26 0.40
N CYS A 40 1.20 0.36 -0.76
CA CYS A 40 1.51 1.37 -1.78
C CYS A 40 1.40 2.80 -1.23
N GLY A 41 0.36 3.08 -0.42
CA GLY A 41 0.21 4.38 0.24
C GLY A 41 1.34 4.71 1.22
N VAL A 42 1.79 3.73 2.02
CA VAL A 42 2.93 3.90 2.93
C VAL A 42 4.23 4.11 2.14
N LEU A 43 4.46 3.32 1.08
CA LEU A 43 5.61 3.51 0.20
C LEU A 43 5.62 4.89 -0.44
N TYR A 44 4.47 5.40 -0.86
CA TYR A 44 4.36 6.75 -1.40
C TYR A 44 4.86 7.81 -0.39
N VAL A 45 4.42 7.72 0.87
CA VAL A 45 4.86 8.65 1.93
C VAL A 45 6.35 8.53 2.17
N LEU A 46 6.87 7.31 2.29
CA LEU A 46 8.28 7.06 2.60
C LEU A 46 9.25 7.45 1.47
N THR A 47 8.84 7.28 0.22
CA THR A 47 9.70 7.53 -0.95
C THR A 47 9.68 8.98 -1.41
N THR A 48 8.52 9.63 -1.36
CA THR A 48 8.33 10.98 -1.93
C THR A 48 8.19 12.08 -0.89
N GLY A 49 7.98 11.73 0.39
CA GLY A 49 7.70 12.72 1.44
C GLY A 49 6.37 13.46 1.24
N CYS A 50 5.37 12.80 0.65
CA CYS A 50 4.04 13.36 0.32
C CYS A 50 4.07 14.42 -0.80
N GLN A 51 4.74 14.11 -1.92
CA GLN A 51 4.77 15.01 -3.06
C GLN A 51 3.40 15.09 -3.77
N TRP A 52 2.76 16.26 -3.71
CA TRP A 52 1.47 16.57 -4.36
C TRP A 52 1.36 16.19 -5.84
N ARG A 53 2.48 16.22 -6.57
CA ARG A 53 2.52 15.87 -8.01
C ARG A 53 2.25 14.39 -8.31
N ASN A 54 2.42 13.54 -7.29
CA ASN A 54 2.20 12.10 -7.36
C ASN A 54 0.86 11.70 -6.73
N LEU A 55 0.04 12.66 -6.31
CA LEU A 55 -1.30 12.39 -5.82
C LEU A 55 -2.18 11.92 -7.00
N PRO A 56 -3.01 10.87 -6.83
CA PRO A 56 -3.91 10.42 -7.88
C PRO A 56 -4.91 11.52 -8.23
N SER A 57 -5.29 11.62 -9.51
CA SER A 57 -6.20 12.67 -9.99
C SER A 57 -7.62 12.60 -9.42
N ASP A 58 -7.95 11.56 -8.67
CA ASP A 58 -9.28 11.30 -8.11
C ASP A 58 -9.47 11.82 -6.66
N PHE A 59 -8.53 12.63 -6.15
CA PHE A 59 -8.59 13.25 -4.81
C PHE A 59 -8.94 14.73 -4.83
#